data_AF-A0AAU1RYZ2-F1
#
_entry.id   AF-A0AAU1RYZ2-F1
#
_cell.length_a   1.000
_cell.length_b   1.000
_cell.length_c   1.000
_cell.angle_alpha   90.00
_cell.angle_beta   90.00
_cell.angle_gamma   90.00
#
_symmetry.space_group_name_H-M   'P 1'
#
loop_
_entity.id
_entity.type
_entity.pdbx_description
1 polymer ?
#
loop_
_entity_poly.entity_id
_entity_poly.type
_entity_poly.pdbx_seq_one_letter_code
_entity_poly.pdbx_strand_id
1 'polypeptide(L)'
;MNPTAPTISELIAQERRLTLPHFGYDDAYALGGLLVSMARRRHAPVAIDIRRGTQQLFHAALPGSSADNDAWIDRKRRVVERYGESSYLVGTRFRAKGTTFEDSSRLDPDLYAAHGGSFPIAVEGAGVIGSVTVSGLPQADDHALVVEALEQFATTIAG
;
A
#
# COMPACT_ATOMS: atom_id res chain seq x y z
N MET A 1 12.97 -1.77 20.52
CA MET A 1 13.31 -2.91 19.65
C MET A 1 12.90 -2.51 18.25
N ASN A 2 13.82 -2.43 17.29
CA ASN A 2 13.43 -2.29 15.89
C ASN A 2 12.62 -3.55 15.54
N PRO A 3 11.35 -3.44 15.11
CA PRO A 3 10.66 -4.61 14.62
C PRO A 3 11.49 -5.15 13.44
N THR A 4 11.81 -6.44 13.49
CA THR A 4 12.40 -7.14 12.35
C THR A 4 11.47 -6.99 11.16
N ALA A 5 12.01 -6.75 9.97
CA ALA A 5 11.23 -6.68 8.74
C ALA A 5 10.34 -7.94 8.60
N PRO A 6 9.08 -7.79 8.18
CA PRO A 6 8.17 -8.92 8.07
C PRO A 6 8.67 -9.96 7.06
N THR A 7 8.49 -11.22 7.41
CA THR A 7 8.74 -12.36 6.55
C THR A 7 7.75 -12.43 5.40
N ILE A 8 8.08 -13.16 4.33
CA ILE A 8 7.17 -13.42 3.20
C ILE A 8 5.85 -14.03 3.69
N SER A 9 5.92 -14.96 4.66
CA SER A 9 4.74 -15.61 5.21
C SER A 9 3.82 -14.63 5.95
N GLU A 10 4.39 -13.68 6.70
CA GLU A 10 3.62 -12.63 7.39
C GLU A 10 2.97 -11.67 6.39
N LEU A 11 3.67 -11.28 5.34
CA LEU A 11 3.13 -10.43 4.27
C LEU A 11 1.95 -11.11 3.55
N ILE A 12 2.08 -12.40 3.23
CA ILE A 12 0.98 -13.18 2.64
C ILE A 12 -0.20 -13.29 3.62
N ALA A 13 0.07 -13.48 4.91
CA ALA A 13 -0.99 -13.54 5.93
C ALA A 13 -1.73 -12.20 6.08
N GLN A 14 -1.03 -11.07 5.98
CA GLN A 14 -1.62 -9.72 5.95
C GLN A 14 -2.58 -9.57 4.78
N GLU A 15 -2.15 -9.90 3.56
CA GLU A 15 -2.99 -9.79 2.35
C GLU A 15 -4.25 -10.65 2.45
N ARG A 16 -4.14 -11.89 2.96
CA ARG A 16 -5.29 -12.79 3.10
C ARG A 16 -6.33 -12.26 4.08
N ARG A 17 -5.90 -11.85 5.27
CA ARG A 17 -6.81 -11.43 6.34
C ARG A 17 -7.41 -10.03 6.15
N LEU A 18 -6.83 -9.24 5.25
CA LEU A 18 -7.31 -7.89 4.90
C LEU A 18 -8.15 -7.88 3.62
N THR A 19 -8.81 -9.00 3.32
CA THR A 19 -9.91 -9.03 2.34
C THR A 19 -11.15 -8.41 2.97
N LEU A 20 -11.73 -7.41 2.31
CA LEU A 20 -12.85 -6.62 2.83
C LEU A 20 -14.21 -7.18 2.36
N PRO A 21 -15.29 -7.04 3.14
CA PRO A 21 -16.62 -7.50 2.73
C PRO A 21 -17.22 -6.65 1.59
N HIS A 22 -16.92 -5.36 1.57
CA HIS A 22 -17.23 -4.43 0.47
C HIS A 22 -16.22 -3.29 0.43
N PHE A 23 -16.20 -2.53 -0.66
CA PHE A 23 -15.42 -1.30 -0.75
C PHE A 23 -15.98 -0.36 -1.85
N GLY A 24 -16.57 0.75 -1.42
CA GLY A 24 -17.15 1.80 -2.24
C GLY A 24 -16.44 3.15 -2.13
N TYR A 25 -17.12 4.20 -2.59
CA TYR A 25 -16.58 5.58 -2.58
C TYR A 25 -16.44 6.13 -1.16
N ASP A 26 -17.46 5.94 -0.32
CA ASP A 26 -17.45 6.42 1.06
C ASP A 26 -16.41 5.64 1.90
N ASP A 27 -16.23 4.34 1.62
CA ASP A 27 -15.19 3.50 2.22
C ASP A 27 -13.78 4.04 1.89
N ALA A 28 -13.55 4.44 0.63
CA ALA A 28 -12.29 5.05 0.21
C ALA A 28 -12.04 6.39 0.92
N TYR A 29 -13.06 7.23 1.07
CA TYR A 29 -12.95 8.49 1.82
C TYR A 29 -12.66 8.24 3.30
N ALA A 30 -13.35 7.27 3.93
CA ALA A 30 -13.15 6.92 5.33
C ALA A 30 -11.75 6.35 5.60
N LEU A 31 -11.29 5.39 4.78
CA LEU A 31 -9.94 4.84 4.87
C LEU A 31 -8.87 5.92 4.65
N GLY A 32 -9.06 6.78 3.65
CA GLY A 32 -8.18 7.92 3.39
C GLY A 32 -8.10 8.89 4.56
N GLY A 33 -9.24 9.25 5.15
CA GLY A 33 -9.32 10.10 6.34
C GLY A 33 -8.67 9.48 7.57
N LEU A 34 -8.80 8.17 7.76
CA LEU A 34 -8.12 7.42 8.82
C LEU A 34 -6.60 7.48 8.66
N LEU A 35 -6.08 7.21 7.45
CA LEU A 35 -4.66 7.31 7.13
C LEU A 35 -4.11 8.71 7.38
N VAL A 36 -4.81 9.75 6.93
CA VAL A 36 -4.43 11.15 7.19
C VAL A 36 -4.36 11.41 8.70
N SER A 37 -5.35 10.94 9.45
CA SER A 37 -5.41 11.13 10.91
C SER A 37 -4.25 10.43 11.61
N MET A 38 -3.93 9.19 11.23
CA MET A 38 -2.79 8.43 11.76
C MET A 38 -1.46 9.11 11.43
N ALA A 39 -1.27 9.51 10.18
CA ALA A 39 -0.05 10.17 9.72
C ALA A 39 0.17 11.52 10.41
N ARG A 40 -0.88 12.33 10.59
CA ARG A 40 -0.81 13.60 11.34
C ARG A 40 -0.41 13.39 12.80
N ARG A 41 -0.99 12.40 13.49
CA ARG A 41 -0.61 12.06 14.88
C ARG A 41 0.86 11.64 15.01
N ARG A 42 1.43 11.07 13.95
CA ARG A 42 2.83 10.63 13.88
C ARG A 42 3.77 11.70 13.32
N HIS A 43 3.26 12.86 12.90
CA HIS A 43 4.00 13.86 12.13
C HIS A 43 4.71 13.26 10.90
N ALA A 44 4.09 12.27 10.27
CA ALA A 44 4.65 11.56 9.13
C ALA A 44 4.52 12.41 7.84
N PRO A 45 5.62 12.69 7.12
CA PRO A 45 5.62 13.51 5.91
C PRO A 45 5.25 12.68 4.67
N VAL A 46 4.02 12.18 4.62
CA VAL A 46 3.57 11.22 3.58
C VAL A 46 2.58 11.82 2.60
N ALA A 47 2.55 11.25 1.39
CA ALA A 47 1.43 11.32 0.48
C ALA A 47 0.63 10.00 0.53
N ILE A 48 -0.68 10.09 0.39
CA ILE A 48 -1.64 8.97 0.45
C ILE A 48 -2.47 8.96 -0.83
N ASP A 49 -2.72 7.79 -1.40
CA ASP A 49 -3.52 7.57 -2.60
C ASP A 49 -4.39 6.32 -2.46
N ILE A 50 -5.65 6.39 -2.90
CA ILE A 50 -6.55 5.24 -2.98
C ILE A 50 -7.19 5.22 -4.36
N ARG A 51 -7.07 4.09 -5.05
CA ARG A 51 -7.67 3.88 -6.38
C ARG A 51 -8.53 2.63 -6.43
N ARG A 52 -9.58 2.70 -7.25
CA ARG A 52 -10.36 1.56 -7.72
C ARG A 52 -10.20 1.45 -9.22
N GLY A 53 -9.54 0.39 -9.69
CA GLY A 53 -9.00 0.35 -11.05
C GLY A 53 -8.15 1.58 -11.36
N THR A 54 -8.48 2.29 -12.44
CA THR A 54 -7.76 3.50 -12.86
C THR A 54 -8.21 4.77 -12.13
N GLN A 55 -9.38 4.76 -11.48
CA GLN A 55 -9.97 5.95 -10.87
C GLN A 55 -9.34 6.24 -9.51
N GLN A 56 -8.84 7.47 -9.34
CA GLN A 56 -8.39 7.98 -8.03
C GLN A 56 -9.61 8.40 -7.21
N LEU A 57 -9.84 7.71 -6.09
CA LEU A 57 -10.96 7.98 -5.19
C LEU A 57 -10.57 8.89 -4.04
N PHE A 58 -9.30 8.86 -3.64
CA PHE A 58 -8.77 9.70 -2.57
C PHE A 58 -7.30 10.03 -2.83
N HIS A 59 -6.90 11.26 -2.52
CA HIS A 59 -5.50 11.68 -2.50
C HIS A 59 -5.29 12.75 -1.43
N ALA A 60 -4.19 12.64 -0.69
CA ALA A 60 -3.79 13.67 0.27
C ALA A 60 -2.26 13.73 0.41
N ALA A 61 -1.69 14.92 0.22
CA ALA A 61 -0.33 15.24 0.58
C ALA A 61 -0.29 15.90 1.97
N LEU A 62 0.59 15.43 2.86
CA LEU A 62 0.80 16.03 4.19
C LEU A 62 2.06 16.90 4.22
N PRO A 63 2.15 17.88 5.15
CA PRO A 63 3.34 18.73 5.27
C PRO A 63 4.64 17.92 5.36
N GLY A 64 5.62 18.29 4.54
CA GLY A 64 6.91 17.59 4.41
C GLY A 64 6.97 16.57 3.27
N SER A 65 5.84 16.17 2.69
CA SER A 65 5.83 15.45 1.41
C SER A 65 6.06 16.40 0.22
N SER A 66 6.35 15.83 -0.95
CA SER A 66 6.66 16.54 -2.20
C SER A 66 6.10 15.79 -3.40
N ALA A 67 6.18 16.41 -4.59
CA ALA A 67 5.77 15.77 -5.85
C ALA A 67 6.55 14.47 -6.18
N ASP A 68 7.73 14.26 -5.59
CA ASP A 68 8.45 12.98 -5.71
C ASP A 68 7.64 11.85 -5.05
N ASN A 69 6.93 12.13 -3.95
CA ASN A 69 6.08 11.14 -3.29
C ASN A 69 4.93 10.68 -4.20
N ASP A 70 4.39 11.56 -5.05
CA ASP A 70 3.36 11.23 -6.04
C ASP A 70 3.90 10.31 -7.13
N ALA A 71 5.12 10.58 -7.62
CA ALA A 71 5.80 9.70 -8.56
C ALA A 71 6.06 8.31 -7.95
N TRP A 72 6.47 8.25 -6.68
CA TRP A 72 6.61 6.99 -5.94
C TRP A 72 5.28 6.25 -5.77
N ILE A 73 4.19 6.96 -5.47
CA ILE A 73 2.84 6.38 -5.41
C ILE A 73 2.53 5.68 -6.73
N ASP A 74 2.70 6.37 -7.85
CA ASP A 74 2.42 5.81 -9.18
C ASP A 74 3.26 4.56 -9.48
N ARG A 75 4.54 4.57 -9.11
CA ARG A 75 5.44 3.41 -9.32
C ARG A 75 5.05 2.21 -8.44
N LYS A 76 4.73 2.44 -7.16
CA LYS A 76 4.35 1.38 -6.22
C LYS A 76 2.99 0.78 -6.56
N ARG A 77 1.98 1.60 -6.87
CA ARG A 77 0.62 1.10 -7.21
C ARG A 77 0.60 0.24 -8.46
N ARG A 78 1.42 0.56 -9.47
CA ARG A 78 1.53 -0.23 -10.71
C ARG A 78 2.05 -1.64 -10.45
N VAL A 79 2.84 -1.84 -9.39
CA VAL A 79 3.22 -3.19 -8.94
C VAL A 79 1.99 -3.93 -8.42
N VAL A 80 1.17 -3.30 -7.58
CA VAL A 80 -0.08 -3.93 -7.09
C VAL A 80 -1.05 -4.23 -8.23
N GLU A 81 -1.25 -3.29 -9.14
CA GLU A 81 -2.12 -3.46 -10.32
C GLU A 81 -1.68 -4.63 -11.22
N ARG A 82 -0.36 -4.82 -11.35
CA ARG A 82 0.21 -5.88 -12.19
C ARG A 82 0.20 -7.26 -11.53
N TYR A 83 0.54 -7.33 -10.24
CA TYR A 83 0.79 -8.59 -9.55
C TYR A 83 -0.37 -9.03 -8.65
N GLY A 84 -1.29 -8.12 -8.30
CA GLY A 84 -2.36 -8.39 -7.32
C GLY A 84 -1.85 -8.57 -5.89
N GLU A 85 -0.60 -8.20 -5.62
CA GLU A 85 0.11 -8.39 -4.34
C GLU A 85 0.71 -7.06 -3.90
N SER A 86 0.91 -6.87 -2.59
CA SER A 86 1.53 -5.67 -2.06
C SER A 86 2.92 -5.45 -2.66
N SER A 87 3.27 -4.20 -2.91
CA SER A 87 4.55 -3.84 -3.49
C SER A 87 5.72 -4.33 -2.61
N TYR A 88 5.51 -4.41 -1.29
CA TYR A 88 6.51 -4.94 -0.36
C TYR A 88 6.68 -6.46 -0.45
N LEU A 89 5.60 -7.23 -0.60
CA LEU A 89 5.68 -8.67 -0.81
C LEU A 89 6.43 -9.01 -2.10
N VAL A 90 6.08 -8.32 -3.19
CA VAL A 90 6.77 -8.50 -4.48
C VAL A 90 8.26 -8.23 -4.31
N GLY A 91 8.66 -7.07 -3.78
CA GLY A 91 10.07 -6.74 -3.58
C GLY A 91 10.81 -7.74 -2.67
N THR A 92 10.14 -8.21 -1.61
CA THR A 92 10.72 -9.19 -0.68
C THR A 92 10.98 -10.53 -1.34
N ARG A 93 10.11 -10.99 -2.26
CA ARG A 93 10.34 -12.24 -3.02
C ARG A 93 11.52 -12.16 -3.96
N PHE A 94 11.82 -11.00 -4.55
CA PHE A 94 13.03 -10.81 -5.34
C PHE A 94 14.28 -10.82 -4.46
N ARG A 95 14.27 -10.09 -3.34
CA ARG A 95 15.37 -10.09 -2.35
C ARG A 95 15.67 -11.48 -1.81
N ALA A 96 14.65 -12.28 -1.52
CA ALA A 96 14.80 -13.66 -1.05
C ALA A 96 15.46 -14.59 -2.08
N LYS A 97 15.44 -14.23 -3.37
CA LYS A 97 16.14 -14.94 -4.45
C LYS A 97 17.55 -14.40 -4.72
N GLY A 98 18.02 -13.44 -3.92
CA GLY A 98 19.34 -12.82 -4.08
C GLY A 98 19.41 -11.79 -5.22
N THR A 99 18.28 -11.22 -5.63
CA THR A 99 18.20 -10.20 -6.68
C THR A 99 17.32 -9.02 -6.25
N THR A 100 17.21 -7.99 -7.08
CA THR A 100 16.28 -6.86 -6.91
C THR A 100 15.12 -6.95 -7.89
N PHE A 101 14.04 -6.22 -7.62
CA PHE A 101 12.92 -6.15 -8.54
C PHE A 101 13.32 -5.40 -9.81
N GLU A 102 14.10 -4.34 -9.65
CA GLU A 102 14.63 -3.48 -10.70
C GLU A 102 15.50 -4.28 -11.68
N ASP A 103 16.38 -5.17 -11.18
CA ASP A 103 17.30 -5.94 -12.03
C ASP A 103 16.62 -7.13 -12.73
N SER A 104 15.56 -7.69 -12.15
CA SER A 104 15.04 -9.01 -12.57
C SER A 104 13.57 -9.05 -12.99
N SER A 105 12.81 -7.97 -12.80
CA SER A 105 11.40 -7.93 -13.23
C SER A 105 11.22 -7.77 -14.74
N ARG A 106 12.24 -7.27 -15.45
CA ARG A 106 12.19 -6.81 -16.86
C ARG A 106 11.22 -5.66 -17.11
N LEU A 107 10.77 -4.99 -16.05
CA LEU A 107 9.91 -3.82 -16.13
C LEU A 107 10.74 -2.55 -16.10
N ASP A 108 10.18 -1.48 -16.66
CA ASP A 108 10.78 -0.16 -16.62
C ASP A 108 10.84 0.35 -15.17
N PRO A 109 12.04 0.57 -14.59
CA PRO A 109 12.18 1.03 -13.21
C PRO A 109 11.64 2.46 -12.99
N ASP A 110 11.49 3.26 -14.04
CA ASP A 110 10.85 4.57 -13.93
C ASP A 110 9.33 4.46 -13.75
N LEU A 111 8.76 3.30 -14.11
CA LEU A 111 7.33 3.04 -14.05
C LEU A 111 6.92 2.08 -12.93
N TYR A 112 7.83 1.26 -12.39
CA TYR A 112 7.51 0.26 -11.38
C TYR A 112 8.55 0.23 -10.28
N ALA A 113 8.08 0.24 -9.02
CA ALA A 113 8.94 0.14 -7.87
C ALA A 113 8.33 -0.80 -6.82
N ALA A 114 8.94 -1.97 -6.60
CA ALA A 114 8.48 -2.94 -5.61
C ALA A 114 9.01 -2.62 -4.21
N HIS A 115 8.74 -1.39 -3.77
CA HIS A 115 9.04 -0.88 -2.43
C HIS A 115 7.76 -0.79 -1.64
N GLY A 116 7.81 -1.10 -0.34
CA GLY A 116 6.64 -1.07 0.52
C GLY A 116 5.90 0.26 0.56
N GLY A 117 4.60 0.16 0.83
CA GLY A 117 3.68 1.29 0.87
C GLY A 117 2.48 1.17 -0.06
N SER A 118 2.44 0.25 -1.03
CA SER A 118 1.23 -0.03 -1.81
C SER A 118 0.67 -1.40 -1.47
N PHE A 119 -0.63 -1.45 -1.18
CA PHE A 119 -1.32 -2.66 -0.74
C PHE A 119 -2.61 -2.89 -1.55
N PRO A 120 -2.94 -4.14 -1.94
CA PRO A 120 -4.16 -4.44 -2.69
C PRO A 120 -5.43 -4.21 -1.86
N ILE A 121 -6.40 -3.54 -2.45
CA ILE A 121 -7.77 -3.51 -1.92
C ILE A 121 -8.49 -4.71 -2.52
N ALA A 122 -8.65 -5.76 -1.72
CA ALA A 122 -9.35 -6.99 -2.10
C ALA A 122 -10.75 -7.02 -1.47
N VAL A 123 -11.74 -7.48 -2.25
CA VAL A 123 -13.13 -7.64 -1.79
C VAL A 123 -13.56 -9.09 -1.94
N GLU A 124 -14.27 -9.61 -0.94
CA GLU A 124 -14.82 -10.96 -0.94
C GLU A 124 -15.63 -11.24 -2.22
N GLY A 125 -15.33 -12.35 -2.90
CA GLY A 125 -15.98 -12.73 -4.16
C GLY A 125 -15.60 -11.90 -5.40
N ALA A 126 -14.95 -10.74 -5.25
CA ALA A 126 -14.54 -9.87 -6.35
C ALA A 126 -13.03 -9.90 -6.65
N GLY A 127 -12.20 -10.30 -5.68
CA GLY A 127 -10.75 -10.27 -5.78
C GLY A 127 -10.18 -8.85 -5.59
N VAL A 128 -9.00 -8.59 -6.14
CA VAL A 128 -8.34 -7.27 -6.04
C VAL A 128 -9.02 -6.28 -6.98
N ILE A 129 -9.58 -5.20 -6.43
CA ILE A 129 -10.32 -4.17 -7.17
C ILE A 129 -9.56 -2.84 -7.30
N GLY A 130 -8.46 -2.69 -6.57
CA GLY A 130 -7.79 -1.42 -6.41
C GLY A 130 -6.57 -1.49 -5.51
N SER A 131 -6.07 -0.32 -5.12
CA SER A 131 -4.91 -0.20 -4.23
C SER A 131 -5.05 0.99 -3.27
N VAL A 132 -4.43 0.85 -2.11
CA VAL A 132 -4.14 1.95 -1.19
C VAL A 132 -2.63 2.09 -1.10
N THR A 133 -2.14 3.31 -1.25
CA THR A 133 -0.71 3.61 -1.33
C THR A 133 -0.33 4.75 -0.38
N VAL A 134 0.79 4.56 0.32
CA VAL A 134 1.48 5.56 1.12
C VAL A 134 2.92 5.70 0.62
N SER A 135 3.41 6.93 0.58
CA SER A 135 4.79 7.24 0.24
C SER A 135 5.33 8.36 1.12
N GLY A 136 6.44 8.11 1.81
CA GLY A 136 7.20 9.14 2.52
C GLY A 136 8.01 8.64 3.72
N LEU A 137 7.79 7.39 4.15
CA LEU A 137 8.55 6.73 5.21
C LEU A 137 9.51 5.67 4.63
N PRO A 138 10.40 5.08 5.45
CA PRO A 138 11.07 3.85 5.06
C PRO A 138 10.07 2.77 4.62
N GLN A 139 10.42 1.95 3.63
CA GLN A 139 9.48 1.05 2.96
C GLN A 139 8.67 0.13 3.89
N ALA A 140 9.28 -0.32 4.99
CA ALA A 140 8.62 -1.16 5.99
C ALA A 140 7.57 -0.38 6.79
N ASP A 141 7.84 0.90 7.07
CA ASP A 141 6.97 1.78 7.83
C ASP A 141 5.81 2.29 6.96
N ASP A 142 6.05 2.60 5.68
CA ASP A 142 4.98 2.89 4.72
C ASP A 142 4.01 1.70 4.62
N HIS A 143 4.54 0.48 4.49
CA HIS A 143 3.73 -0.75 4.46
C HIS A 143 2.98 -0.97 5.78
N ALA A 144 3.65 -0.82 6.91
CA ALA A 144 3.05 -0.99 8.23
C ALA A 144 1.92 0.01 8.48
N LEU A 145 2.07 1.27 8.07
CA LEU A 145 1.03 2.29 8.20
C LEU A 145 -0.23 1.92 7.42
N VAL A 146 -0.07 1.38 6.19
CA VAL A 146 -1.20 0.90 5.38
C VAL A 146 -1.89 -0.29 6.03
N VAL A 147 -1.12 -1.30 6.47
CA VAL A 147 -1.66 -2.49 7.14
C VAL A 147 -2.42 -2.11 8.41
N GLU A 148 -1.85 -1.27 9.26
CA GLU A 148 -2.48 -0.83 10.50
C GLU A 148 -3.77 -0.05 10.25
N ALA A 149 -3.80 0.80 9.22
CA ALA A 149 -5.01 1.53 8.84
C ALA A 149 -6.09 0.58 8.32
N LEU A 150 -5.72 -0.39 7.48
CA LEU A 150 -6.66 -1.40 6.97
C LEU A 150 -7.20 -2.29 8.09
N GLU A 151 -6.40 -2.66 9.08
CA GLU A 151 -6.86 -3.40 10.26
C GLU A 151 -7.91 -2.62 11.06
N GLN A 152 -7.64 -1.33 11.35
CA GLN A 152 -8.58 -0.46 12.05
C GLN A 152 -9.83 -0.18 11.21
N PHE A 153 -9.69 -0.11 9.89
CA PHE A 153 -10.81 0.09 8.99
C PHE A 153 -11.69 -1.17 8.88
N ALA A 154 -11.07 -2.35 8.79
CA ALA A 154 -11.76 -3.63 8.69
C ALA A 154 -12.69 -3.91 9.88
N THR A 155 -12.31 -3.48 11.09
CA THR A 155 -13.19 -3.60 12.27
C THR A 155 -14.41 -2.68 12.21
N THR A 156 -14.35 -1.60 11.42
CA THR A 156 -15.44 -0.63 11.27
C THR A 156 -16.40 -1.04 10.16
N ILE A 157 -15.89 -1.54 9.03
CA ILE A 157 -16.68 -1.91 7.85
C ILE A 157 -17.34 -3.30 7.95
N ALA A 158 -16.90 -4.13 8.91
CA ALA A 158 -17.50 -5.43 9.17
C ALA A 158 -18.79 -5.37 10.03
N GLY A 159 -19.16 -4.18 10.52
CA GLY A 159 -20.37 -3.93 11.32
C GLY A 159 -21.47 -3.25 10.51
#